data_AF-A0A660PA08-F1
#
_entry.id   AF-A0A660PA08-F1
#
_cell.length_a   1.000
_cell.length_b   1.000
_cell.length_c   1.000
_cell.angle_alpha   90.00
_cell.angle_beta   90.00
_cell.angle_gamma   90.00
#
_symmetry.space_group_name_H-M   'P 1'
#
loop_
_entity.id
_entity.type
_entity.pdbx_description
1 polymer ?
#
loop_
_entity_poly.entity_id
_entity_poly.type
_entity_poly.pdbx_seq_one_letter_code
_entity_poly.pdbx_strand_id
1 'polypeptide(L)'
;MINYLFYYHPPGKSEFKILKLIKDILPTRIDFIRKKEEDIKNLINEKFNEIETFIIDFNKIWSCIPLKKKGNTYTGTSKYLDILDNIFSETPVNYNFLINQALETIRIIKYETPKYNIRNNVDFIYKIIQLNFLILFFKKLNLIGGKSMKENKKAIQINELIPKEINEYWNTLEIYNNSAIKGLFLLGYLIGEIGSKQQSKDLKNKPILNKLNFQGMGTDKLMRLTSNVLEKLRQNDILRYNEDTYTASKLLLDNNISTWKLSIQENVFYVLSGYAFSNYLLRKKSKDYYFNLRKEKIELINKVKAKGNGADDFDDLLTKAKVKADNHQYSEAKNILKQIKINTEKN
;
A
#
# COMPACT_ATOMS: atom_id res chain seq x y z
N MET A 1 -34.85 10.89 6.71
CA MET A 1 -33.78 11.45 5.86
C MET A 1 -32.85 12.26 6.74
N ILE A 2 -31.55 12.25 6.44
CA ILE A 2 -30.51 12.93 7.22
C ILE A 2 -29.84 13.99 6.33
N ASN A 3 -29.60 15.17 6.89
CA ASN A 3 -28.93 16.27 6.21
C ASN A 3 -27.59 16.57 6.89
N TYR A 4 -26.52 16.70 6.12
CA TYR A 4 -25.20 17.07 6.62
C TYR A 4 -24.82 18.46 6.13
N LEU A 5 -24.64 19.38 7.08
CA LEU A 5 -24.15 20.73 6.83
C LEU A 5 -22.67 20.82 7.22
N PHE A 6 -21.81 21.01 6.22
CA PHE A 6 -20.40 21.29 6.42
C PHE A 6 -20.21 22.80 6.43
N TYR A 7 -19.63 23.33 7.50
CA TYR A 7 -19.37 24.76 7.66
C TYR A 7 -18.00 25.03 8.24
N TYR A 8 -17.50 26.23 8.02
CA TYR A 8 -16.30 26.76 8.65
C TYR A 8 -16.68 27.96 9.50
N HIS A 9 -16.28 27.94 10.77
CA HIS A 9 -16.46 29.05 11.68
C HIS A 9 -15.10 29.72 11.93
N PRO A 10 -14.83 30.91 11.36
CA PRO A 10 -13.61 31.63 11.63
C PRO A 10 -13.51 32.00 13.13
N PRO A 11 -12.31 31.94 13.75
CA PRO A 11 -12.13 32.43 15.10
C PRO A 11 -12.51 33.92 15.20
N GLY A 12 -13.29 34.30 16.21
CA GLY A 12 -13.64 35.71 16.49
C GLY A 12 -14.73 36.32 15.60
N LYS A 13 -15.46 35.53 14.81
CA LYS A 13 -16.62 35.99 14.02
C LYS A 13 -17.90 35.30 14.50
N SER A 14 -19.04 35.99 14.50
CA SER A 14 -20.37 35.40 14.78
C SER A 14 -20.95 34.66 13.57
N GLU A 15 -20.44 34.95 12.37
CA GLU A 15 -20.89 34.35 11.12
C GLU A 15 -20.06 33.10 10.77
N PHE A 16 -20.74 32.06 10.28
CA PHE A 16 -20.11 30.88 9.73
C PHE A 16 -20.28 30.82 8.21
N LYS A 17 -19.28 30.25 7.53
CA LYS A 17 -19.31 30.02 6.09
C LYS A 17 -19.78 28.61 5.82
N ILE A 18 -20.89 28.45 5.09
CA ILE A 18 -21.31 27.15 4.58
C ILE A 18 -20.31 26.68 3.52
N LEU A 19 -19.79 25.47 3.69
CA LEU A 19 -18.86 24.82 2.77
C LEU A 19 -19.60 23.91 1.79
N LYS A 20 -20.52 23.08 2.32
CA LYS A 20 -21.38 22.21 1.52
C LYS A 20 -22.58 21.76 2.34
N LEU A 21 -23.71 21.56 1.66
CA LEU A 21 -24.91 20.99 2.25
C LEU A 21 -25.31 19.77 1.42
N ILE A 22 -25.23 18.60 2.04
CA ILE A 22 -25.64 17.32 1.43
C ILE A 22 -26.97 16.94 2.07
N LYS A 23 -28.03 16.88 1.28
CA LYS A 23 -29.40 16.69 1.76
C LYS A 23 -29.92 15.30 1.41
N ASP A 24 -30.98 14.92 2.13
CA ASP A 24 -31.87 13.82 1.77
C ASP A 24 -31.18 12.44 1.75
N ILE A 25 -30.22 12.25 2.65
CA ILE A 25 -29.50 10.98 2.77
C ILE A 25 -30.39 9.96 3.50
N LEU A 26 -30.67 8.85 2.83
CA LEU A 26 -31.43 7.75 3.41
C LEU A 26 -30.57 7.01 4.45
N PRO A 27 -31.10 6.66 5.65
CA PRO A 27 -30.36 5.85 6.62
C PRO A 27 -29.83 4.53 6.04
N THR A 28 -30.61 3.91 5.14
CA THR A 28 -30.21 2.70 4.40
C THR A 28 -28.93 2.89 3.58
N ARG A 29 -28.67 4.10 3.07
CA ARG A 29 -27.42 4.42 2.39
C ARG A 29 -26.23 4.38 3.35
N ILE A 30 -26.40 4.91 4.56
CA ILE A 30 -25.36 4.89 5.59
C ILE A 30 -25.07 3.44 6.00
N ASP A 31 -26.10 2.61 6.18
CA ASP A 31 -25.95 1.19 6.50
C ASP A 31 -25.23 0.43 5.38
N PHE A 32 -25.55 0.73 4.12
CA PHE A 32 -24.86 0.16 2.96
C PHE A 32 -23.37 0.54 2.93
N ILE A 33 -23.04 1.82 3.18
CA ILE A 33 -21.65 2.28 3.24
C ILE A 33 -20.90 1.55 4.36
N ARG A 34 -21.46 1.51 5.58
CA ARG A 34 -20.87 0.81 6.73
C ARG A 34 -20.64 -0.67 6.45
N LYS A 35 -21.61 -1.33 5.80
CA LYS A 35 -21.44 -2.72 5.37
C LYS A 35 -20.24 -2.89 4.44
N LYS A 36 -20.03 -1.97 3.49
CA LYS A 36 -18.86 -2.02 2.59
C LYS A 36 -17.54 -1.70 3.28
N GLU A 37 -17.53 -0.80 4.25
CA GLU A 37 -16.36 -0.57 5.11
C GLU A 37 -16.01 -1.84 5.91
N GLU A 38 -17.01 -2.49 6.51
CA GLU A 38 -16.83 -3.73 7.28
C GLU A 38 -16.39 -4.91 6.40
N ASP A 39 -16.96 -5.07 5.21
CA ASP A 39 -16.53 -6.08 4.23
C ASP A 39 -15.03 -5.93 3.88
N ILE A 40 -14.53 -4.69 3.76
CA ILE A 40 -13.12 -4.41 3.46
C ILE A 40 -12.25 -4.62 4.71
N LYS A 41 -12.74 -4.22 5.87
CA LYS A 41 -12.03 -4.42 7.15
C LYS A 41 -11.83 -5.91 7.45
N ASN A 42 -12.85 -6.73 7.27
CA ASN A 42 -12.75 -8.19 7.44
C ASN A 42 -11.73 -8.81 6.49
N LEU A 43 -11.72 -8.35 5.23
CA LEU A 43 -10.73 -8.77 4.25
C LEU A 43 -9.29 -8.38 4.66
N ILE A 44 -9.10 -7.16 5.17
CA ILE A 44 -7.80 -6.68 5.69
C ILE A 44 -7.35 -7.53 6.87
N ASN A 45 -8.25 -7.84 7.79
CA ASN A 45 -7.95 -8.64 8.96
C ASN A 45 -7.50 -10.05 8.55
N GLU A 46 -8.23 -10.68 7.63
CA GLU A 46 -7.94 -12.03 7.17
C GLU A 46 -6.62 -12.13 6.39
N LYS A 47 -6.35 -11.19 5.47
CA LYS A 47 -5.23 -11.32 4.51
C LYS A 47 -3.99 -10.50 4.88
N PHE A 48 -4.13 -9.46 5.70
CA PHE A 48 -3.09 -8.45 5.92
C PHE A 48 -2.69 -8.25 7.40
N ASN A 49 -3.03 -9.18 8.29
CA ASN A 49 -2.64 -9.15 9.70
C ASN A 49 -3.13 -7.86 10.42
N GLU A 50 -4.37 -7.45 10.14
CA GLU A 50 -5.08 -6.38 10.87
C GLU A 50 -4.38 -5.00 10.86
N ILE A 51 -3.75 -4.64 9.74
CA ILE A 51 -3.07 -3.35 9.64
C ILE A 51 -4.09 -2.21 9.57
N GLU A 52 -4.26 -1.48 10.68
CA GLU A 52 -5.21 -0.36 10.82
C GLU A 52 -5.02 0.73 9.76
N THR A 53 -3.80 0.90 9.24
CA THR A 53 -3.51 1.85 8.17
C THR A 53 -4.22 1.50 6.85
N PHE A 54 -4.63 0.25 6.64
CA PHE A 54 -5.33 -0.15 5.41
C PHE A 54 -6.83 0.11 5.46
N ILE A 55 -7.39 0.33 6.65
CA ILE A 55 -8.82 0.59 6.82
C ILE A 55 -9.21 1.85 6.05
N ILE A 56 -10.40 1.79 5.44
CA ILE A 56 -11.03 2.91 4.74
C ILE A 56 -12.26 3.30 5.55
N ASP A 57 -12.23 4.53 6.04
CA ASP A 57 -13.34 5.26 6.66
C ASP A 57 -13.24 6.73 6.20
N PHE A 58 -14.22 7.58 6.52
CA PHE A 58 -14.20 8.99 6.10
C PHE A 58 -12.94 9.77 6.56
N ASN A 59 -12.39 9.47 7.75
CA ASN A 59 -11.15 10.09 8.22
C ASN A 59 -9.93 9.62 7.42
N LYS A 60 -9.88 8.33 7.08
CA LYS A 60 -8.80 7.77 6.26
C LYS A 60 -8.90 8.25 4.81
N ILE A 61 -10.11 8.41 4.26
CA ILE A 61 -10.36 9.03 2.94
C ILE A 61 -9.82 10.45 2.91
N TRP A 62 -10.07 11.26 3.96
CA TRP A 62 -9.47 12.59 4.07
C TRP A 62 -7.95 12.55 3.87
N SER A 63 -7.25 11.59 4.50
CA SER A 63 -5.80 11.43 4.37
C SER A 63 -5.31 10.84 3.04
N CYS A 64 -6.21 10.48 2.12
CA CYS A 64 -5.91 9.98 0.79
C CYS A 64 -6.15 11.02 -0.31
N ILE A 65 -6.82 12.13 0.03
CA ILE A 65 -7.14 13.23 -0.86
C ILE A 65 -6.32 14.45 -0.43
N PRO A 66 -5.32 14.87 -1.22
CA PRO A 66 -4.40 15.92 -0.80
C PRO A 66 -5.05 17.29 -0.81
N LEU A 67 -5.10 17.90 0.38
CA LEU A 67 -5.62 19.25 0.62
C LEU A 67 -4.51 20.15 1.11
N LYS A 68 -4.28 21.28 0.43
CA LYS A 68 -3.16 22.17 0.74
C LYS A 68 -3.49 23.03 1.94
N LYS A 69 -2.65 22.99 2.97
CA LYS A 69 -2.78 23.75 4.20
C LYS A 69 -2.49 25.24 3.95
N LYS A 70 -3.37 26.12 4.46
CA LYS A 70 -3.25 27.58 4.44
C LYS A 70 -3.57 28.10 5.84
N GLY A 71 -2.53 28.36 6.64
CA GLY A 71 -2.67 28.68 8.06
C GLY A 71 -3.35 27.54 8.82
N ASN A 72 -4.44 27.84 9.54
CA ASN A 72 -5.26 26.86 10.25
C ASN A 72 -6.37 26.24 9.38
N THR A 73 -6.38 26.51 8.07
CA THR A 73 -7.42 26.03 7.15
C THR A 73 -6.82 25.19 6.02
N TYR A 74 -7.67 24.52 5.25
CA TYR A 74 -7.28 23.79 4.05
C TYR A 74 -7.93 24.42 2.82
N THR A 75 -7.13 24.55 1.76
CA THR A 75 -7.61 24.94 0.44
C THR A 75 -7.93 23.69 -0.38
N GLY A 76 -8.98 23.78 -1.19
CA GLY A 76 -9.47 22.65 -1.98
C GLY A 76 -10.33 21.65 -1.21
N THR A 77 -10.85 22.02 -0.04
CA THR A 77 -11.79 21.19 0.76
C THR A 77 -13.00 20.73 -0.04
N SER A 78 -13.39 21.48 -1.07
CA SER A 78 -14.42 21.07 -2.04
C SER A 78 -14.15 19.68 -2.61
N LYS A 79 -12.91 19.33 -2.98
CA LYS A 79 -12.57 18.01 -3.53
C LYS A 79 -13.00 16.85 -2.62
N TYR A 80 -12.73 17.00 -1.31
CA TYR A 80 -13.11 15.99 -0.32
C TYR A 80 -14.63 15.99 -0.10
N LEU A 81 -15.25 17.16 0.01
CA LEU A 81 -16.70 17.27 0.18
C LEU A 81 -17.48 16.79 -1.06
N ASP A 82 -16.91 16.91 -2.25
CA ASP A 82 -17.44 16.35 -3.49
C ASP A 82 -17.33 14.83 -3.51
N ILE A 83 -16.26 14.26 -2.97
CA ILE A 83 -16.17 12.81 -2.76
C ILE A 83 -17.24 12.33 -1.77
N LEU A 84 -17.40 13.01 -0.63
CA LEU A 84 -18.43 12.63 0.35
C LEU A 84 -19.83 12.71 -0.24
N ASP A 85 -20.11 13.78 -0.98
CA ASP A 85 -21.38 13.96 -1.69
C ASP A 85 -21.61 12.83 -2.70
N ASN A 86 -20.60 12.48 -3.50
CA ASN A 86 -20.71 11.34 -4.39
C ASN A 86 -20.97 10.02 -3.66
N ILE A 87 -20.35 9.81 -2.50
CA ILE A 87 -20.59 8.63 -1.67
C ILE A 87 -22.01 8.62 -1.13
N PHE A 88 -22.53 9.75 -0.67
CA PHE A 88 -23.86 9.81 -0.06
C PHE A 88 -25.00 9.85 -1.10
N SER A 89 -24.82 10.53 -2.22
CA SER A 89 -25.82 10.70 -3.28
C SER A 89 -25.75 9.64 -4.37
N GLU A 90 -24.91 8.62 -4.18
CA GLU A 90 -24.68 7.52 -5.13
C GLU A 90 -24.23 7.95 -6.52
N THR A 91 -23.58 9.11 -6.63
CA THR A 91 -23.13 9.63 -7.92
C THR A 91 -21.72 9.13 -8.27
N PRO A 92 -21.45 8.79 -9.55
CA PRO A 92 -20.16 8.26 -9.94
C PRO A 92 -19.01 9.26 -9.75
N VAL A 93 -17.90 8.78 -9.19
CA VAL A 93 -16.62 9.47 -9.10
C VAL A 93 -15.76 9.12 -10.31
N ASN A 94 -15.20 10.13 -10.96
CA ASN A 94 -14.30 9.91 -12.09
C ASN A 94 -13.05 9.11 -11.66
N TYR A 95 -12.81 7.97 -12.33
CA TYR A 95 -11.69 7.10 -12.02
C TYR A 95 -10.31 7.78 -12.17
N ASN A 96 -10.10 8.55 -13.24
CA ASN A 96 -8.84 9.27 -13.44
C ASN A 96 -8.59 10.30 -12.35
N PHE A 97 -9.65 10.93 -11.83
CA PHE A 97 -9.54 11.82 -10.68
C PHE A 97 -9.01 11.09 -9.44
N LEU A 98 -9.53 9.89 -9.14
CA LEU A 98 -9.05 9.07 -8.01
C LEU A 98 -7.56 8.70 -8.17
N ILE A 99 -7.16 8.25 -9.36
CA ILE A 99 -5.76 7.92 -9.65
C ILE A 99 -4.85 9.13 -9.52
N ASN A 100 -5.28 10.30 -10.00
CA ASN A 100 -4.53 11.53 -9.85
C ASN A 100 -4.37 11.94 -8.37
N GLN A 101 -5.42 11.80 -7.55
CA GLN A 101 -5.30 12.08 -6.11
C GLN A 101 -4.37 11.07 -5.42
N ALA A 102 -4.41 9.79 -5.81
CA ALA A 102 -3.52 8.77 -5.29
C ALA A 102 -2.05 9.07 -5.60
N LEU A 103 -1.71 9.41 -6.85
CA LEU A 103 -0.34 9.79 -7.21
C LEU A 103 0.14 11.05 -6.51
N GLU A 104 -0.71 12.08 -6.41
CA GLU A 104 -0.36 13.31 -5.71
C GLU A 104 -0.07 13.04 -4.23
N THR A 105 -0.87 12.18 -3.57
CA THR A 105 -0.61 11.70 -2.20
C THR A 105 0.74 10.99 -2.09
N ILE A 106 1.06 10.10 -3.04
CA ILE A 106 2.36 9.39 -3.05
C ILE A 106 3.51 10.37 -3.22
N ARG A 107 3.38 11.38 -4.11
CA ARG A 107 4.38 12.43 -4.31
C ARG A 107 4.63 13.22 -3.04
N ILE A 108 3.56 13.63 -2.36
CA ILE A 108 3.67 14.40 -1.10
C ILE A 108 4.45 13.63 -0.05
N ILE A 109 4.20 12.32 0.08
CA ILE A 109 4.92 11.48 1.05
C ILE A 109 6.37 11.25 0.61
N LYS A 110 6.59 10.99 -0.68
CA LYS A 110 7.94 10.76 -1.25
C LYS A 110 8.85 11.97 -1.06
N TYR A 111 8.33 13.18 -1.26
CA TYR A 111 9.09 14.43 -1.17
C TYR A 111 8.88 15.18 0.15
N GLU A 112 8.17 14.58 1.11
CA GLU A 112 7.91 15.13 2.45
C GLU A 112 7.34 16.56 2.47
N THR A 113 6.43 16.88 1.53
CA THR A 113 5.94 18.25 1.37
C THR A 113 5.05 18.67 2.56
N PRO A 114 5.48 19.56 3.48
CA PRO A 114 4.87 19.75 4.80
C PRO A 114 3.59 20.61 4.80
N LYS A 115 2.97 20.82 3.63
CA LYS A 115 1.87 21.78 3.42
C LYS A 115 0.56 21.12 3.02
N TYR A 116 0.33 19.88 3.43
CA TYR A 116 -0.88 19.13 3.13
C TYR A 116 -1.51 18.55 4.39
N ASN A 117 -2.75 18.07 4.28
CA ASN A 117 -3.45 17.31 5.31
C ASN A 117 -2.88 15.90 5.56
N ILE A 118 -1.85 15.50 4.82
CA ILE A 118 -1.16 14.22 4.94
C ILE A 118 -0.05 14.38 5.98
N ARG A 119 0.02 13.48 6.96
CA ARG A 119 1.08 13.50 7.98
C ARG A 119 2.42 13.11 7.37
N ASN A 120 3.51 13.73 7.81
CA ASN A 120 4.86 13.47 7.28
C ASN A 120 5.42 12.09 7.68
N ASN A 121 4.92 11.49 8.77
CA ASN A 121 5.40 10.21 9.29
C ASN A 121 4.60 8.99 8.74
N VAL A 122 3.82 9.19 7.68
CA VAL A 122 3.08 8.10 7.06
C VAL A 122 4.04 7.13 6.37
N ASP A 123 3.87 5.85 6.64
CA ASP A 123 4.63 4.81 5.97
C ASP A 123 4.30 4.76 4.46
N PHE A 124 5.32 4.98 3.64
CA PHE A 124 5.21 5.08 2.18
C PHE A 124 4.59 3.83 1.55
N ILE A 125 5.00 2.64 2.00
CA ILE A 125 4.53 1.36 1.47
C ILE A 125 3.08 1.14 1.85
N TYR A 126 2.76 1.38 3.13
CA TYR A 126 1.40 1.16 3.62
C TYR A 126 0.40 2.13 3.01
N LYS A 127 0.80 3.37 2.76
CA LYS A 127 -0.10 4.33 2.09
C LYS A 127 -0.43 3.90 0.66
N ILE A 128 0.53 3.40 -0.12
CA ILE A 128 0.24 2.94 -1.48
C ILE A 128 -0.76 1.78 -1.47
N ILE A 129 -0.61 0.83 -0.53
CA ILE A 129 -1.58 -0.26 -0.36
C ILE A 129 -2.95 0.27 0.09
N GLN A 130 -3.00 1.22 1.03
CA GLN A 130 -4.24 1.88 1.44
C GLN A 130 -4.95 2.56 0.26
N LEU A 131 -4.21 3.21 -0.64
CA LEU A 131 -4.79 3.82 -1.85
C LEU A 131 -5.42 2.78 -2.79
N ASN A 132 -4.90 1.55 -2.83
CA ASN A 132 -5.54 0.45 -3.55
C ASN A 132 -6.88 0.04 -2.88
N PHE A 133 -6.91 -0.04 -1.55
CA PHE A 133 -8.15 -0.29 -0.80
C PHE A 133 -9.19 0.82 -0.98
N LEU A 134 -8.75 2.08 -1.12
CA LEU A 134 -9.64 3.19 -1.44
C LEU A 134 -10.32 2.98 -2.81
N ILE A 135 -9.57 2.55 -3.84
CA ILE A 135 -10.15 2.26 -5.15
C ILE A 135 -11.11 1.07 -5.05
N LEU A 136 -10.76 0.02 -4.29
CA LEU A 136 -11.66 -1.09 -4.02
C LEU A 136 -12.95 -0.63 -3.33
N PHE A 137 -12.88 0.31 -2.39
CA PHE A 137 -14.04 0.89 -1.71
C PHE A 137 -15.01 1.55 -2.70
N PHE A 138 -14.51 2.42 -3.60
CA PHE A 138 -15.34 3.01 -4.65
C PHE A 138 -15.91 1.96 -5.61
N LYS A 139 -15.14 0.91 -5.91
CA LYS A 139 -15.61 -0.22 -6.74
C LYS A 139 -16.77 -0.96 -6.05
N LYS A 140 -16.63 -1.31 -4.77
CA LYS A 140 -17.66 -2.03 -3.99
C LYS A 140 -18.95 -1.21 -3.79
N LEU A 141 -18.85 0.11 -3.82
CA LEU A 141 -20.01 1.02 -3.81
C LEU A 141 -20.62 1.23 -5.21
N ASN A 142 -20.01 0.67 -6.27
CA ASN A 142 -20.36 0.89 -7.66
C ASN A 142 -20.30 2.38 -8.09
N LEU A 143 -19.34 3.12 -7.54
CA LEU A 143 -19.20 4.58 -7.76
C LEU A 143 -18.04 4.93 -8.70
N ILE A 144 -17.44 3.97 -9.41
CA ILE A 144 -16.37 4.28 -10.36
C ILE A 144 -16.97 4.65 -11.71
N GLY A 145 -16.93 5.94 -12.04
CA GLY A 145 -17.35 6.49 -13.33
C GLY A 145 -16.18 6.76 -14.29
N GLY A 146 -16.50 6.89 -15.58
CA GLY A 146 -15.53 7.16 -16.67
C GLY A 146 -15.39 5.99 -17.66
N LYS A 147 -14.38 6.04 -18.54
CA LYS A 147 -14.01 4.86 -19.35
C LYS A 147 -13.62 3.76 -18.37
N SER A 148 -14.54 2.82 -18.13
CA SER A 148 -14.23 1.65 -17.31
C SER A 148 -13.00 0.97 -17.88
N MET A 149 -12.27 0.25 -17.04
CA MET A 149 -11.35 -0.79 -17.51
C MET A 149 -12.18 -1.83 -18.26
N LYS A 150 -12.51 -1.56 -19.53
CA LYS A 150 -13.16 -2.55 -20.38
C LYS A 150 -12.26 -3.77 -20.39
N GLU A 151 -12.82 -4.87 -19.91
CA GLU A 151 -12.17 -6.17 -19.79
C GLU A 151 -11.67 -6.60 -21.17
N ASN A 152 -10.36 -6.54 -21.40
CA ASN A 152 -9.78 -7.31 -22.49
C ASN A 152 -9.54 -8.71 -21.96
N LYS A 153 -10.54 -9.59 -22.12
CA LYS A 153 -10.52 -11.03 -21.77
C LYS A 153 -9.60 -11.84 -22.71
N LYS A 154 -8.33 -11.46 -22.84
CA LYS A 154 -7.31 -12.44 -23.24
C LYS A 154 -6.66 -12.94 -21.97
N ALA A 155 -7.21 -14.02 -21.44
CA ALA A 155 -6.65 -14.73 -20.29
C ALA A 155 -5.34 -15.39 -20.73
N ILE A 156 -4.23 -14.71 -20.47
CA ILE A 156 -2.91 -15.34 -20.51
C ILE A 156 -2.79 -16.08 -19.18
N GLN A 157 -2.56 -17.39 -19.22
CA GLN A 157 -2.30 -18.20 -18.03
C GLN A 157 -0.90 -17.87 -17.49
N ILE A 158 -0.79 -16.75 -16.78
CA ILE A 158 0.44 -16.31 -16.10
C ILE A 158 0.52 -16.82 -14.66
N ASN A 159 -0.54 -17.44 -14.16
CA ASN A 159 -0.71 -17.74 -12.73
C ASN A 159 0.34 -18.74 -12.21
N GLU A 160 0.91 -19.56 -13.10
CA GLU A 160 1.97 -20.52 -12.77
C GLU A 160 3.36 -19.88 -12.72
N LEU A 161 3.54 -18.72 -13.35
CA LEU A 161 4.83 -18.01 -13.46
C LEU A 161 5.03 -16.94 -12.36
N ILE A 162 4.05 -16.77 -11.47
CA ILE A 162 4.05 -15.71 -10.46
C ILE A 162 3.97 -16.28 -9.04
N PRO A 163 4.57 -15.61 -8.05
CA PRO A 163 4.39 -15.95 -6.65
C PRO A 163 2.92 -16.05 -6.25
N LYS A 164 2.59 -17.06 -5.44
CA LYS A 164 1.22 -17.32 -4.96
C LYS A 164 0.61 -16.10 -4.27
N GLU A 165 1.41 -15.38 -3.50
CA GLU A 165 0.97 -14.18 -2.78
C GLU A 165 0.49 -13.07 -3.72
N ILE A 166 1.10 -12.94 -4.91
CA ILE A 166 0.64 -11.97 -5.92
C ILE A 166 -0.72 -12.38 -6.47
N ASN A 167 -0.90 -13.66 -6.78
CA ASN A 167 -2.17 -14.18 -7.29
C ASN A 167 -3.30 -13.97 -6.26
N GLU A 168 -3.04 -14.29 -4.99
CA GLU A 168 -3.97 -14.02 -3.88
C GLU A 168 -4.32 -12.52 -3.78
N TYR A 169 -3.33 -11.63 -3.89
CA TYR A 169 -3.54 -10.19 -3.84
C TYR A 169 -4.41 -9.68 -4.99
N TRP A 170 -4.17 -10.14 -6.21
CA TRP A 170 -4.97 -9.75 -7.38
C TRP A 170 -6.41 -10.22 -7.29
N ASN A 171 -6.63 -11.45 -6.83
CA ASN A 171 -7.97 -12.00 -6.62
C ASN A 171 -8.71 -11.24 -5.50
N THR A 172 -7.97 -10.74 -4.51
CA THR A 172 -8.52 -9.97 -3.39
C THR A 172 -9.03 -8.60 -3.82
N LEU A 173 -8.27 -7.88 -4.65
CA LEU A 173 -8.58 -6.47 -4.93
C LEU A 173 -9.45 -6.23 -6.15
N GLU A 174 -9.75 -7.25 -6.98
CA GLU A 174 -10.58 -7.25 -8.20
C GLU A 174 -10.31 -6.14 -9.25
N ILE A 175 -9.56 -5.08 -8.94
CA ILE A 175 -9.11 -4.01 -9.82
C ILE A 175 -7.98 -4.49 -10.74
N TYR A 176 -7.39 -5.65 -10.42
CA TYR A 176 -6.31 -6.27 -11.18
C TYR A 176 -6.81 -7.21 -12.28
N ASN A 177 -8.09 -7.19 -12.66
CA ASN A 177 -8.60 -8.03 -13.76
C ASN A 177 -8.07 -7.62 -15.14
N ASN A 178 -7.51 -6.41 -15.27
CA ASN A 178 -6.89 -5.92 -16.50
C ASN A 178 -5.44 -6.42 -16.63
N SER A 179 -5.11 -7.05 -17.76
CA SER A 179 -3.78 -7.62 -18.03
C SER A 179 -2.66 -6.59 -18.10
N ALA A 180 -2.91 -5.39 -18.63
CA ALA A 180 -1.92 -4.30 -18.63
C ALA A 180 -1.56 -3.87 -17.20
N ILE A 181 -2.55 -3.81 -16.31
CA ILE A 181 -2.35 -3.47 -14.90
C ILE A 181 -1.56 -4.56 -14.18
N LYS A 182 -1.87 -5.84 -14.43
CA LYS A 182 -1.07 -6.96 -13.92
C LYS A 182 0.39 -6.85 -14.38
N GLY A 183 0.63 -6.54 -15.66
CA GLY A 183 1.97 -6.34 -16.21
C GLY A 183 2.76 -5.23 -15.51
N LEU A 184 2.13 -4.07 -15.29
CA LEU A 184 2.70 -2.95 -14.55
C LEU A 184 2.97 -3.29 -13.08
N PHE A 185 2.05 -4.01 -12.44
CA PHE A 185 2.22 -4.47 -11.07
C PHE A 185 3.42 -5.41 -10.94
N LEU A 186 3.57 -6.39 -11.83
CA LEU A 186 4.74 -7.28 -11.82
C LEU A 186 6.04 -6.50 -12.07
N LEU A 187 6.03 -5.52 -12.97
CA LEU A 187 7.19 -4.65 -13.19
C LEU A 187 7.57 -3.91 -11.90
N GLY A 188 6.56 -3.38 -11.19
CA GLY A 188 6.71 -2.77 -9.87
C GLY A 188 7.26 -3.73 -8.82
N TYR A 189 6.76 -4.96 -8.79
CA TYR A 189 7.23 -6.00 -7.88
C TYR A 189 8.72 -6.28 -8.06
N LEU A 190 9.17 -6.42 -9.32
CA LEU A 190 10.59 -6.61 -9.66
C LEU A 190 11.46 -5.41 -9.25
N ILE A 191 10.95 -4.18 -9.39
CA ILE A 191 11.60 -2.98 -8.85
C ILE A 191 11.75 -3.08 -7.33
N GLY A 192 10.77 -3.66 -6.63
CA GLY A 192 10.82 -3.93 -5.20
C GLY A 192 11.93 -4.92 -4.84
N GLU A 193 12.03 -6.03 -5.58
CA GLU A 193 13.07 -7.05 -5.39
C GLU A 193 14.48 -6.48 -5.62
N ILE A 194 14.69 -5.70 -6.69
CA ILE A 194 15.95 -4.96 -6.91
C ILE A 194 16.21 -4.00 -5.75
N GLY A 195 15.18 -3.24 -5.37
CA GLY A 195 15.27 -2.28 -4.28
C GLY A 195 15.68 -2.93 -2.96
N SER A 196 15.21 -4.14 -2.67
CA SER A 196 15.58 -4.89 -1.47
C SER A 196 17.08 -5.18 -1.39
N LYS A 197 17.74 -5.40 -2.53
CA LYS A 197 19.18 -5.66 -2.62
C LYS A 197 20.04 -4.40 -2.50
N GLN A 198 19.50 -3.23 -2.85
CA GLN A 198 20.25 -1.96 -2.92
C GLN A 198 20.73 -1.36 -1.58
N GLN A 199 20.80 -2.11 -0.47
CA GLN A 199 21.30 -1.71 0.88
C GLN A 199 20.91 -0.29 1.41
N SER A 200 19.87 0.36 0.86
CA SER A 200 19.38 1.63 1.40
C SER A 200 18.49 1.37 2.62
N LYS A 201 18.80 2.02 3.74
CA LYS A 201 17.95 2.07 4.95
C LYS A 201 16.59 2.72 4.67
N ASP A 202 16.51 3.61 3.67
CA ASP A 202 15.30 4.33 3.34
C ASP A 202 14.59 3.76 2.09
N LEU A 203 13.38 3.22 2.30
CA LEU A 203 12.55 2.59 1.28
C LEU A 203 11.94 3.58 0.29
N LYS A 204 11.71 4.84 0.68
CA LYS A 204 11.23 5.86 -0.27
C LYS A 204 12.38 6.35 -1.17
N ASN A 205 13.63 6.31 -0.71
CA ASN A 205 14.79 6.90 -1.40
C ASN A 205 15.70 5.88 -2.10
N LYS A 206 15.16 4.73 -2.47
CA LYS A 206 15.91 3.73 -3.24
C LYS A 206 16.27 4.24 -4.64
N PRO A 207 17.51 4.05 -5.12
CA PRO A 207 17.95 4.54 -6.43
C PRO A 207 17.06 4.11 -7.60
N ILE A 208 16.51 2.89 -7.56
CA ILE A 208 15.64 2.39 -8.62
C ILE A 208 14.34 3.21 -8.78
N LEU A 209 13.82 3.80 -7.69
CA LEU A 209 12.63 4.65 -7.74
C LEU A 209 12.88 5.98 -8.45
N ASN A 210 14.12 6.45 -8.53
CA ASN A 210 14.45 7.69 -9.25
C ASN A 210 14.28 7.54 -10.77
N LYS A 211 14.11 6.31 -11.28
CA LYS A 211 13.77 6.04 -12.68
C LYS A 211 12.28 6.25 -12.98
N LEU A 212 11.44 6.39 -11.95
CA LEU A 212 10.00 6.62 -12.09
C LEU A 212 9.70 8.11 -12.11
N ASN A 213 8.88 8.54 -13.07
CA ASN A 213 8.28 9.87 -13.04
C ASN A 213 6.95 9.81 -12.29
N PHE A 214 6.91 10.30 -11.06
CA PHE A 214 5.71 10.27 -10.21
C PHE A 214 4.54 11.14 -10.74
N GLN A 215 4.75 11.99 -11.75
CA GLN A 215 3.68 12.74 -12.42
C GLN A 215 2.96 11.93 -13.52
N GLY A 216 3.59 10.84 -14.00
CA GLY A 216 3.08 10.04 -15.10
C GLY A 216 4.18 9.57 -16.06
N MET A 217 3.97 8.39 -16.65
CA MET A 217 4.87 7.79 -17.63
C MET A 217 4.08 7.26 -18.83
N GLY A 218 4.46 7.69 -20.02
CA GLY A 218 3.97 7.11 -21.27
C GLY A 218 4.54 5.71 -21.53
N THR A 219 3.97 5.01 -22.51
CA THR A 219 4.34 3.65 -22.93
C THR A 219 5.82 3.52 -23.28
N ASP A 220 6.40 4.48 -24.01
CA ASP A 220 7.82 4.42 -24.39
C ASP A 220 8.75 4.43 -23.18
N LYS A 221 8.41 5.25 -22.17
CA LYS A 221 9.17 5.31 -20.91
C LYS A 221 9.00 4.02 -20.10
N LEU A 222 7.82 3.40 -20.15
CA LEU A 222 7.59 2.09 -19.52
C LEU A 222 8.42 0.99 -20.19
N MET A 223 8.48 0.95 -21.51
CA MET A 223 9.26 -0.05 -22.24
C MET A 223 10.76 0.07 -21.96
N ARG A 224 11.26 1.31 -21.87
CA ARG A 224 12.63 1.59 -21.41
C ARG A 224 12.82 1.16 -19.95
N LEU A 225 11.84 1.39 -19.09
CA LEU A 225 11.89 0.96 -17.68
C LEU A 225 11.99 -0.56 -17.57
N THR A 226 11.20 -1.33 -18.34
CA THR A 226 11.27 -2.80 -18.33
C THR A 226 12.65 -3.30 -18.73
N SER A 227 13.27 -2.69 -19.73
CA SER A 227 14.64 -3.02 -20.16
C SER A 227 15.66 -2.70 -19.05
N ASN A 228 15.55 -1.52 -18.43
CA ASN A 228 16.39 -1.15 -17.28
C ASN A 228 16.22 -2.11 -16.09
N VAL A 229 15.01 -2.61 -15.85
CA VAL A 229 14.72 -3.57 -14.78
C VAL A 229 15.44 -4.88 -15.06
N LEU A 230 15.39 -5.41 -16.29
CA LEU A 230 16.14 -6.62 -16.65
C LEU A 230 17.65 -6.47 -16.41
N GLU A 231 18.23 -5.36 -16.86
CA GLU A 231 19.65 -5.08 -16.63
C GLU A 231 19.97 -5.01 -15.14
N LYS A 232 19.11 -4.38 -14.34
CA LYS A 232 19.31 -4.28 -12.89
C LYS A 232 19.13 -5.61 -12.17
N LEU A 233 18.23 -6.49 -12.63
CA LEU A 233 18.10 -7.86 -12.10
C LEU A 233 19.39 -8.66 -12.34
N ARG A 234 20.00 -8.50 -13.53
CA ARG A 234 21.30 -9.11 -13.86
C ARG A 234 22.43 -8.54 -13.01
N GLN A 235 22.55 -7.22 -12.93
CA GLN A 235 23.61 -6.53 -12.15
C GLN A 235 23.58 -6.86 -10.65
N ASN A 236 22.44 -7.30 -10.11
CA ASN A 236 22.29 -7.66 -8.70
C ASN A 236 22.24 -9.19 -8.49
N ASP A 237 22.51 -10.00 -9.51
CA ASP A 237 22.51 -11.48 -9.48
C ASP A 237 21.21 -12.11 -8.94
N ILE A 238 20.07 -11.45 -9.20
CA ILE A 238 18.74 -11.90 -8.77
C ILE A 238 17.82 -12.32 -9.90
N LEU A 239 18.28 -12.24 -11.16
CA LEU A 239 17.47 -12.63 -12.32
C LEU A 239 17.00 -14.09 -12.23
N ARG A 240 17.88 -15.02 -11.83
CA ARG A 240 17.56 -16.46 -11.71
C ARG A 240 16.36 -16.77 -10.81
N TYR A 241 16.03 -15.89 -9.86
CA TYR A 241 14.90 -16.05 -8.95
C TYR A 241 13.63 -15.32 -9.43
N ASN A 242 13.76 -14.47 -10.44
CA ASN A 242 12.74 -13.53 -10.88
C ASN A 242 12.42 -13.67 -12.38
N GLU A 243 13.00 -14.66 -13.06
CA GLU A 243 12.92 -14.84 -14.49
C GLU A 243 11.48 -15.12 -14.95
N ASP A 244 10.76 -15.99 -14.26
CA ASP A 244 9.35 -16.28 -14.53
C ASP A 244 8.47 -15.04 -14.36
N THR A 245 8.71 -14.29 -13.28
CA THR A 245 7.96 -13.05 -12.99
C THR A 245 8.28 -11.94 -14.00
N TYR A 246 9.54 -11.82 -14.42
CA TYR A 246 9.95 -10.91 -15.49
C TYR A 246 9.30 -11.29 -16.82
N THR A 247 9.31 -12.57 -17.16
CA THR A 247 8.69 -13.10 -18.38
C THR A 247 7.20 -12.83 -18.37
N ALA A 248 6.50 -13.12 -17.27
CA ALA A 248 5.09 -12.81 -17.12
C ALA A 248 4.80 -11.31 -17.25
N SER A 249 5.60 -10.45 -16.62
CA SER A 249 5.48 -8.99 -16.75
C SER A 249 5.64 -8.56 -18.21
N LYS A 250 6.69 -9.03 -18.88
CA LYS A 250 7.02 -8.67 -20.27
C LYS A 250 5.92 -9.12 -21.23
N LEU A 251 5.45 -10.36 -21.12
CA LEU A 251 4.36 -10.90 -21.94
C LEU A 251 3.08 -10.08 -21.79
N LEU A 252 2.71 -9.69 -20.55
CA LEU A 252 1.51 -8.89 -20.31
C LEU A 252 1.64 -7.49 -20.91
N LEU A 253 2.81 -6.86 -20.80
CA LEU A 253 3.03 -5.52 -21.34
C LEU A 253 3.03 -5.53 -22.87
N ASP A 254 3.79 -6.45 -23.48
CA ASP A 254 3.94 -6.53 -24.94
C ASP A 254 2.60 -6.85 -25.63
N ASN A 255 1.79 -7.75 -25.05
CA ASN A 255 0.48 -8.10 -25.58
C ASN A 255 -0.56 -6.97 -25.50
N ASN A 256 -0.31 -5.94 -24.67
CA ASN A 256 -1.22 -4.81 -24.51
C ASN A 256 -0.70 -3.51 -25.13
N ILE A 257 0.55 -3.47 -25.60
CA ILE A 257 1.22 -2.23 -26.04
C ILE A 257 0.48 -1.57 -27.21
N SER A 258 -0.01 -2.36 -28.17
CA SER A 258 -0.73 -1.89 -29.35
C SER A 258 -2.14 -1.37 -29.04
N THR A 259 -2.72 -1.81 -27.91
CA THR A 259 -4.07 -1.41 -27.47
C THR A 259 -4.02 -0.73 -26.10
N TRP A 260 -2.96 0.02 -25.82
CA TRP A 260 -2.75 0.61 -24.50
C TRP A 260 -3.81 1.66 -24.18
N LYS A 261 -4.66 1.37 -23.20
CA LYS A 261 -5.79 2.24 -22.80
C LYS A 261 -5.55 2.99 -21.49
N LEU A 262 -4.51 2.63 -20.75
CA LEU A 262 -4.20 3.25 -19.46
C LEU A 262 -3.58 4.63 -19.67
N SER A 263 -3.99 5.59 -18.83
CA SER A 263 -3.39 6.91 -18.75
C SER A 263 -1.95 6.83 -18.25
N ILE A 264 -1.19 7.90 -18.53
CA ILE A 264 0.19 8.01 -18.06
C ILE A 264 0.29 7.97 -16.52
N GLN A 265 -0.78 8.34 -15.81
CA GLN A 265 -0.85 8.30 -14.36
C GLN A 265 -1.14 6.88 -13.84
N GLU A 266 -2.11 6.18 -14.44
CA GLU A 266 -2.38 4.76 -14.12
C GLU A 266 -1.12 3.91 -14.23
N ASN A 267 -0.35 4.14 -15.31
CA ASN A 267 0.92 3.47 -15.55
C ASN A 267 1.85 3.48 -14.34
N VAL A 268 2.05 4.67 -13.75
CA VAL A 268 2.95 4.87 -12.61
C VAL A 268 2.32 4.34 -11.33
N PHE A 269 1.02 4.59 -11.14
CA PHE A 269 0.31 4.14 -9.94
C PHE A 269 0.40 2.62 -9.79
N TYR A 270 0.16 1.86 -10.85
CA TYR A 270 0.18 0.39 -10.77
C TYR A 270 1.59 -0.20 -10.67
N VAL A 271 2.62 0.45 -11.22
CA VAL A 271 4.02 0.11 -10.92
C VAL A 271 4.33 0.35 -9.43
N LEU A 272 3.89 1.46 -8.87
CA LEU A 272 4.10 1.76 -7.45
C LEU A 272 3.34 0.78 -6.55
N SER A 273 2.15 0.33 -6.94
CA SER A 273 1.40 -0.71 -6.23
C SER A 273 2.16 -2.03 -6.15
N GLY A 274 2.77 -2.46 -7.26
CA GLY A 274 3.64 -3.65 -7.27
C GLY A 274 4.87 -3.51 -6.38
N TYR A 275 5.53 -2.35 -6.44
CA TYR A 275 6.66 -2.03 -5.58
C TYR A 275 6.30 -2.07 -4.10
N ALA A 276 5.17 -1.46 -3.74
CA ALA A 276 4.67 -1.44 -2.38
C ALA A 276 4.37 -2.87 -1.89
N PHE A 277 3.75 -3.69 -2.74
CA PHE A 277 3.44 -5.07 -2.40
C PHE A 277 4.69 -5.94 -2.14
N SER A 278 5.73 -5.87 -2.99
CA SER A 278 6.99 -6.59 -2.73
C SER A 278 7.59 -6.21 -1.36
N ASN A 279 7.67 -4.91 -1.06
CA ASN A 279 8.21 -4.44 0.22
C ASN A 279 7.32 -4.82 1.41
N TYR A 280 5.99 -4.86 1.21
CA TYR A 280 5.06 -5.36 2.21
C TYR A 280 5.31 -6.84 2.52
N LEU A 281 5.49 -7.69 1.51
CA LEU A 281 5.81 -9.10 1.72
C LEU A 281 7.14 -9.29 2.46
N LEU A 282 8.16 -8.50 2.14
CA LEU A 282 9.44 -8.53 2.87
C LEU A 282 9.26 -8.22 4.36
N ARG A 283 8.44 -7.21 4.68
CA ARG A 283 8.10 -6.83 6.07
C ARG A 283 7.30 -7.92 6.77
N LYS A 284 6.30 -8.50 6.08
CA LYS A 284 5.48 -9.60 6.59
C LYS A 284 6.36 -10.81 6.94
N LYS A 285 7.22 -11.25 6.01
CA LYS A 285 8.20 -12.32 6.23
C LYS A 285 9.14 -12.03 7.41
N SER A 286 9.63 -10.79 7.54
CA SER A 286 10.48 -10.39 8.67
C SER A 286 9.74 -10.44 10.02
N LYS A 287 8.46 -10.03 10.04
CA LYS A 287 7.59 -10.06 11.22
C LYS A 287 7.34 -11.52 11.65
N ASP A 288 6.92 -12.36 10.70
CA ASP A 288 6.61 -13.77 10.96
C ASP A 288 7.84 -14.53 11.47
N TYR A 289 9.00 -14.29 10.84
CA TYR A 289 10.28 -14.86 11.29
C TYR A 289 10.64 -14.42 12.72
N TYR A 290 10.44 -13.14 13.06
CA TYR A 290 10.69 -12.66 14.42
C TYR A 290 9.82 -13.38 15.45
N PHE A 291 8.51 -13.55 15.19
CA PHE A 291 7.62 -14.24 16.12
C PHE A 291 7.98 -15.71 16.29
N ASN A 292 8.32 -16.41 15.20
CA ASN A 292 8.77 -17.79 15.26
C ASN A 292 10.08 -17.92 16.06
N LEU A 293 11.07 -17.08 15.76
CA LEU A 293 12.35 -17.08 16.48
C LEU A 293 12.16 -16.73 17.95
N ARG A 294 11.30 -15.77 18.27
CA ARG A 294 11.00 -15.40 19.67
C ARG A 294 10.39 -16.58 20.43
N LYS A 295 9.43 -17.28 19.82
CA LYS A 295 8.81 -18.47 20.42
C LYS A 295 9.86 -19.55 20.72
N GLU A 296 10.71 -19.86 19.75
CA GLU A 296 11.81 -20.82 19.90
C GLU A 296 12.78 -20.41 21.02
N LYS A 297 13.17 -19.13 21.08
CA LYS A 297 14.08 -18.63 22.13
C LYS A 297 13.46 -18.68 23.52
N ILE A 298 12.16 -18.38 23.67
CA ILE A 298 11.45 -18.50 24.95
C ILE A 298 11.44 -19.96 25.42
N GLU A 299 11.15 -20.91 24.53
CA GLU A 299 11.16 -22.34 24.86
C GLU A 299 12.56 -22.81 25.31
N LEU A 300 13.62 -22.33 24.64
CA LEU A 300 15.01 -22.64 25.03
C LEU A 300 15.38 -22.04 26.39
N ILE A 301 15.03 -20.78 26.65
CA ILE A 301 15.32 -20.11 27.93
C ILE A 301 14.60 -20.81 29.08
N ASN A 302 13.34 -21.21 28.89
CA ASN A 302 12.59 -21.96 29.89
C ASN A 302 13.24 -23.31 30.22
N LYS A 303 13.79 -24.01 29.21
CA LYS A 303 14.55 -25.25 29.44
C LYS A 303 15.84 -25.03 30.22
N VAL A 304 16.54 -23.92 30.00
CA VAL A 304 17.76 -23.56 30.74
C VAL A 304 17.45 -23.19 32.19
N LYS A 305 16.39 -22.39 32.42
CA LYS A 305 15.92 -22.04 33.76
C LYS A 305 15.52 -23.28 34.57
N ALA A 306 14.83 -24.24 33.94
CA ALA A 306 14.45 -25.50 34.58
C ALA A 306 15.66 -26.36 35.00
N LYS A 307 16.83 -26.15 34.38
CA LYS A 307 18.10 -26.82 34.74
C LYS A 307 18.91 -26.08 35.82
N GLY A 308 18.39 -25.00 36.40
CA GLY A 308 19.06 -24.24 37.46
C GLY A 308 20.17 -23.30 36.99
N ASN A 309 20.35 -23.11 35.68
CA ASN A 309 21.34 -22.18 35.12
C ASN A 309 20.75 -20.76 35.04
N GLY A 310 21.52 -19.77 35.52
CA GLY A 310 21.15 -18.35 35.49
C GLY A 310 20.84 -17.87 34.07
N ALA A 311 19.63 -17.33 33.87
CA ALA A 311 19.11 -16.93 32.56
C ALA A 311 18.59 -15.50 32.52
N ASP A 312 18.91 -14.69 33.54
CA ASP A 312 18.38 -13.33 33.71
C ASP A 312 18.86 -12.39 32.58
N ASP A 313 20.09 -12.58 32.09
CA ASP A 313 20.63 -11.85 30.94
C ASP A 313 19.86 -12.09 29.62
N PHE A 314 19.19 -13.24 29.49
CA PHE A 314 18.40 -13.55 28.29
C PHE A 314 17.00 -12.91 28.31
N ASP A 315 16.44 -12.65 29.49
CA ASP A 315 15.15 -11.96 29.62
C ASP A 315 15.25 -10.48 29.22
N ASP A 316 16.38 -9.84 29.51
CA ASP A 316 16.68 -8.47 29.05
C ASP A 316 16.75 -8.39 27.52
N LEU A 317 17.42 -9.36 26.87
CA LEU A 317 17.48 -9.45 25.41
C LEU A 317 16.09 -9.71 24.78
N LEU A 318 15.26 -10.56 25.40
CA LEU A 318 13.87 -10.77 24.97
C LEU A 318 13.04 -9.48 25.08
N THR A 319 13.23 -8.72 26.15
CA THR A 319 12.52 -7.46 26.38
C THR A 319 12.96 -6.38 25.38
N LYS A 320 14.27 -6.24 25.16
CA LYS A 320 14.82 -5.32 24.13
C LYS A 320 14.32 -5.67 22.73
N ALA A 321 14.30 -6.96 22.39
CA ALA A 321 13.75 -7.41 21.11
C ALA A 321 12.26 -7.10 20.97
N LYS A 322 11.48 -7.27 22.06
CA LYS A 322 10.05 -6.93 22.10
C LYS A 322 9.82 -5.44 21.85
N VAL A 323 10.53 -4.57 22.56
CA VAL A 323 10.43 -3.10 22.38
C VAL A 323 10.72 -2.70 20.92
N LYS A 324 11.71 -3.32 20.29
CA LYS A 324 12.01 -3.10 18.87
C LYS A 324 10.90 -3.59 17.94
N ALA A 325 10.31 -4.74 18.24
CA ALA A 325 9.19 -5.27 17.46
C ALA A 325 7.90 -4.44 17.61
N ASP A 326 7.63 -3.93 18.81
CA ASP A 326 6.49 -3.04 19.08
C ASP A 326 6.62 -1.76 18.24
N ASN A 327 7.84 -1.26 18.07
CA ASN A 327 8.19 -0.16 17.15
C ASN A 327 8.33 -0.58 15.67
N HIS A 328 7.90 -1.79 15.31
CA HIS A 328 7.92 -2.35 13.95
C HIS A 328 9.32 -2.51 13.33
N GLN A 329 10.37 -2.49 14.16
CA GLN A 329 11.76 -2.70 13.76
C GLN A 329 12.14 -4.19 13.81
N TYR A 330 11.38 -5.03 13.10
CA TYR A 330 11.51 -6.50 13.16
C TYR A 330 12.90 -7.03 12.76
N SER A 331 13.60 -6.35 11.85
CA SER A 331 14.97 -6.74 11.48
C SER A 331 15.96 -6.51 12.62
N GLU A 332 15.83 -5.41 13.37
CA GLU A 332 16.66 -5.13 14.55
C GLU A 332 16.30 -6.07 15.69
N ALA A 333 15.01 -6.27 15.94
CA ALA A 333 14.51 -7.23 16.93
C ALA A 333 15.05 -8.65 16.68
N LYS A 334 15.05 -9.11 15.42
CA LYS A 334 15.66 -10.38 15.01
C LYS A 334 17.14 -10.46 15.34
N ASN A 335 17.90 -9.39 15.07
CA ASN A 335 19.34 -9.38 15.36
C ASN A 335 19.62 -9.48 16.86
N ILE A 336 18.79 -8.86 17.70
CA ILE A 336 18.85 -9.00 19.16
C ILE A 336 18.58 -10.46 19.57
N LEU A 337 17.52 -11.08 19.06
CA LEU A 337 17.21 -12.48 19.37
C LEU A 337 18.30 -13.47 18.94
N LYS A 338 19.06 -13.16 17.88
CA LYS A 338 20.20 -13.99 17.44
C LYS A 338 21.39 -13.93 18.39
N GLN A 339 21.48 -12.92 19.26
CA GLN A 339 22.53 -12.84 20.27
C GLN A 339 22.33 -13.85 21.40
N ILE A 340 21.10 -14.38 21.55
CA ILE A 340 20.78 -15.46 22.47
C ILE A 340 21.38 -16.77 21.92
N LYS A 341 22.66 -16.99 22.21
CA LYS A 341 23.40 -18.23 21.96
C LYS A 341 23.44 -19.03 23.25
N ILE A 342 22.57 -20.05 23.33
CA ILE A 342 22.59 -21.02 24.42
C ILE A 342 23.47 -22.17 23.94
N ASN A 343 24.67 -22.32 24.54
CA ASN A 343 25.47 -23.52 24.32
C ASN A 343 24.80 -24.69 25.04
N THR A 344 24.17 -25.58 24.29
CA THR A 344 23.54 -26.80 24.82
C THR A 344 24.55 -27.91 25.14
N GLU A 345 25.86 -27.67 24.99
CA GLU A 345 26.92 -28.70 25.08
C GLU A 345 27.77 -28.69 26.36
N LYS A 346 27.45 -27.89 27.38
CA LYS A 346 28.07 -28.10 28.69
C LYS A 346 27.19 -29.01 29.54
N ASN A 347 27.47 -30.30 29.40
CA ASN A 347 27.13 -31.37 30.34
C ASN A 347 27.58 -31.01 31.76
#